data_AF-A0AA39F4D7-F1
#
_entry.id   AF-A0AA39F4D7-F1
#
_cell.length_a   1.000
_cell.length_b   1.000
_cell.length_c   1.000
_cell.angle_alpha   90.00
_cell.angle_beta   90.00
_cell.angle_gamma   90.00
#
_symmetry.space_group_name_H-M   'P 1'
#
loop_
_entity.id
_entity.type
_entity.pdbx_description
1 polymer ?
#
loop_
_entity_poly.entity_id
_entity_poly.type
_entity_poly.pdbx_seq_one_letter_code
_entity_poly.pdbx_strand_id
1 'polypeptide(L)'
;MKFKQTIIIYIHLILNFKFLSFVLSQLDARQFYVIDDQCKIDKDVYGTCKRIQDCPTILNEALQGKRSANSPRCGFEKYTEIVCCPLSVNEKLGIRPAETACHQYENEIFTSLELELLNFHVLSGIKASLGEFPYMAALGYRTKDDVNEIRIKYDCGGTIISSRFILTAAHCVSNINEHVPILVRLGSVRLDDEGDNVQEILINNIIPHPKYKRSQVYNDIALIKLSKSIKWTPTVKPICLQTKALESIDINVNVSLIVAGWGATDIDEDSSMHLMKSPSLK
;
A
#
# COMPACT_ATOMS: atom_id res chain seq x y z
N MET A 1 -29.02 5.40 -74.81
CA MET A 1 -29.01 4.23 -73.90
C MET A 1 -28.06 4.34 -72.69
N LYS A 2 -27.58 5.53 -72.27
CA LYS A 2 -26.65 5.65 -71.10
C LYS A 2 -27.25 6.20 -69.80
N PHE A 3 -28.49 6.72 -69.82
CA PHE A 3 -29.10 7.37 -68.63
C PHE A 3 -29.83 6.40 -67.68
N LYS A 4 -30.36 5.27 -68.18
CA LYS A 4 -31.05 4.28 -67.33
C LYS A 4 -30.09 3.47 -66.46
N GLN A 5 -28.83 3.31 -66.87
CA GLN A 5 -27.87 2.45 -66.17
C GLN A 5 -27.25 3.13 -64.93
N THR A 6 -27.04 4.45 -64.97
CA THR A 6 -26.51 5.23 -63.84
C THR A 6 -27.51 5.34 -62.68
N ILE A 7 -28.82 5.45 -62.98
CA ILE A 7 -29.87 5.53 -61.95
C ILE A 7 -30.01 4.19 -61.21
N ILE A 8 -29.89 3.05 -61.91
CA ILE A 8 -29.96 1.71 -61.30
C ILE A 8 -28.76 1.49 -60.36
N ILE A 9 -27.57 1.99 -60.71
CA ILE A 9 -26.38 1.91 -59.85
C ILE A 9 -26.55 2.76 -58.58
N TYR A 10 -27.08 3.99 -58.71
CA TYR A 10 -27.36 4.86 -57.56
C TYR A 10 -28.44 4.29 -56.63
N ILE A 11 -29.50 3.67 -57.18
CA ILE A 11 -30.56 3.02 -56.40
C ILE A 11 -30.02 1.79 -55.67
N HIS A 12 -29.16 0.99 -56.30
CA HIS A 12 -28.50 -0.15 -55.64
C HIS A 12 -27.51 0.29 -54.56
N LEU A 13 -26.76 1.37 -54.75
CA LEU A 13 -25.86 1.91 -53.72
C LEU A 13 -26.63 2.47 -52.51
N ILE A 14 -27.74 3.19 -52.72
CA ILE A 14 -28.56 3.74 -51.63
C ILE A 14 -29.31 2.61 -50.89
N LEU A 15 -29.80 1.59 -51.60
CA LEU A 15 -30.42 0.42 -50.98
C LEU A 15 -29.41 -0.39 -50.16
N ASN A 16 -28.17 -0.56 -50.65
CA ASN A 16 -27.10 -1.20 -49.87
C ASN A 16 -26.69 -0.37 -48.66
N PHE A 17 -26.66 0.97 -48.75
CA PHE A 17 -26.31 1.83 -47.63
C PHE A 17 -27.39 1.85 -46.54
N LYS A 18 -28.68 1.86 -46.94
CA LYS A 18 -29.80 1.71 -46.00
C LYS A 18 -29.89 0.31 -45.42
N PHE A 19 -29.57 -0.73 -46.19
CA PHE A 19 -29.52 -2.11 -45.69
C PHE A 19 -28.34 -2.27 -44.71
N LEU A 20 -27.18 -1.69 -44.99
CA LEU A 20 -26.03 -1.68 -44.07
C LEU A 20 -26.36 -0.89 -42.79
N SER A 21 -27.02 0.27 -42.91
CA SER A 21 -27.51 1.05 -41.76
C SER A 21 -28.60 0.31 -40.97
N PHE A 22 -29.45 -0.47 -41.62
CA PHE A 22 -30.50 -1.25 -40.98
C PHE A 22 -29.92 -2.49 -40.27
N VAL A 23 -28.96 -3.18 -40.90
CA VAL A 23 -28.19 -4.26 -40.28
C VAL A 23 -27.34 -3.74 -39.12
N LEU A 24 -26.74 -2.55 -39.23
CA LEU A 24 -26.05 -1.89 -38.11
C LEU A 24 -27.02 -1.45 -37.00
N SER A 25 -28.27 -1.14 -37.31
CA SER A 25 -29.30 -0.81 -36.30
C SER A 25 -29.96 -2.03 -35.66
N GLN A 26 -29.79 -3.23 -36.24
CA GLN A 26 -30.28 -4.51 -35.72
C GLN A 26 -29.17 -5.38 -35.13
N LEU A 27 -27.91 -4.95 -35.21
CA LEU A 27 -26.91 -5.37 -34.24
C LEU A 27 -27.29 -4.71 -32.93
N ASP A 28 -28.20 -5.36 -32.22
CA ASP A 28 -28.38 -5.18 -30.79
C ASP A 28 -26.97 -5.15 -30.20
N ALA A 29 -26.56 -3.98 -29.74
CA ALA A 29 -25.31 -3.81 -29.05
C ALA A 29 -25.44 -4.66 -27.79
N ARG A 30 -25.10 -5.96 -27.90
CA ARG A 30 -24.48 -6.68 -26.80
C ARG A 30 -23.29 -5.83 -26.47
N GLN A 31 -23.51 -4.92 -25.53
CA GLN A 31 -22.49 -4.11 -24.93
C GLN A 31 -21.51 -5.12 -24.40
N PHE A 32 -20.45 -5.35 -25.17
CA PHE A 32 -19.30 -6.12 -24.74
C PHE A 32 -18.70 -5.24 -23.67
N TYR A 33 -19.22 -5.36 -22.46
CA TYR A 33 -18.63 -4.72 -21.31
C TYR A 33 -17.21 -5.24 -21.22
N VAL A 34 -16.25 -4.34 -21.41
CA VAL A 34 -14.84 -4.60 -21.21
C VAL A 34 -14.64 -4.71 -19.70
N ILE A 35 -13.63 -5.47 -19.29
CA ILE A 35 -13.18 -5.44 -17.90
C ILE A 35 -12.94 -3.96 -17.53
N ASP A 36 -13.40 -3.58 -16.35
CA ASP A 36 -13.41 -2.23 -15.80
C ASP A 36 -14.49 -1.25 -16.30
N ASP A 37 -15.41 -1.69 -17.16
CA ASP A 37 -16.58 -0.88 -17.52
C ASP A 37 -17.55 -0.72 -16.34
N GLN A 38 -18.25 0.42 -16.27
CA GLN A 38 -19.32 0.63 -15.31
C GLN A 38 -20.55 -0.21 -15.65
N CYS A 39 -21.17 -0.78 -14.63
CA CYS A 39 -22.38 -1.58 -14.74
C CYS A 39 -23.39 -1.21 -13.64
N LYS A 40 -24.66 -1.56 -13.84
CA LYS A 40 -25.74 -1.20 -12.92
C LYS A 40 -26.24 -2.44 -12.17
N ILE A 41 -26.33 -2.32 -10.83
CA ILE A 41 -26.78 -3.39 -9.94
C ILE A 41 -28.25 -3.19 -9.55
N ASP A 42 -28.61 -1.96 -9.20
CA ASP A 42 -29.98 -1.56 -8.89
C ASP A 42 -30.20 -0.07 -9.26
N LYS A 43 -31.39 0.49 -9.02
CA LYS A 43 -31.82 1.83 -9.46
C LYS A 43 -30.79 2.93 -9.18
N ASP A 44 -30.08 2.85 -8.05
CA ASP A 44 -29.03 3.81 -7.61
C ASP A 44 -27.71 3.13 -7.19
N VAL A 45 -27.53 1.84 -7.49
CA VAL A 45 -26.31 1.10 -7.14
C VAL A 45 -25.55 0.74 -8.41
N TYR A 46 -24.32 1.24 -8.51
CA TYR A 46 -23.43 0.96 -9.63
C TYR A 46 -22.29 0.03 -9.21
N GLY A 47 -21.72 -0.62 -10.20
CA GLY A 47 -20.61 -1.55 -10.07
C GLY A 47 -19.59 -1.36 -11.19
N THR A 48 -18.57 -2.21 -11.17
CA THR A 48 -17.56 -2.33 -12.21
C THR A 48 -17.49 -3.76 -12.70
N CYS A 49 -17.40 -3.94 -14.01
CA CYS A 49 -17.29 -5.24 -14.65
C CYS A 49 -15.95 -5.89 -14.36
N LYS A 50 -15.97 -7.02 -13.65
CA LYS A 50 -14.77 -7.78 -13.28
C LYS A 50 -14.99 -9.26 -13.53
N ARG A 51 -13.93 -10.03 -13.74
CA ARG A 51 -14.04 -11.50 -13.71
C ARG A 51 -14.55 -11.93 -12.34
N ILE A 52 -15.27 -13.05 -12.28
CA ILE A 52 -15.79 -13.56 -11.01
C ILE A 52 -14.69 -13.76 -9.95
N GLN A 53 -13.50 -14.20 -10.36
CA GLN A 53 -12.32 -14.34 -9.49
C GLN A 53 -11.80 -12.99 -8.94
N ASP A 54 -12.06 -11.90 -9.65
CA ASP A 54 -11.63 -10.54 -9.33
C ASP A 54 -12.74 -9.77 -8.57
N CYS A 55 -13.82 -10.45 -8.17
CA CYS A 55 -14.95 -9.90 -7.40
C CYS A 55 -15.30 -10.78 -6.18
N PRO A 56 -14.67 -10.56 -5.01
CA PRO A 56 -14.83 -11.42 -3.83
C PRO A 56 -16.27 -11.58 -3.34
N THR A 57 -17.09 -10.53 -3.42
CA THR A 57 -18.50 -10.55 -2.99
C THR A 57 -19.29 -11.58 -3.79
N ILE A 58 -19.25 -11.45 -5.12
CA ILE A 58 -19.97 -12.35 -6.03
C ILE A 58 -19.35 -13.76 -6.04
N LEU A 59 -18.02 -13.87 -5.88
CA LEU A 59 -17.35 -15.15 -5.74
C LEU A 59 -17.83 -15.92 -4.49
N ASN A 60 -17.90 -15.25 -3.35
CA ASN A 60 -18.34 -15.86 -2.10
C ASN A 60 -19.81 -16.26 -2.13
N GLU A 61 -20.68 -15.43 -2.73
CA GLU A 61 -22.10 -15.79 -2.95
C GLU A 61 -22.25 -17.02 -3.83
N ALA A 62 -21.45 -17.12 -4.90
CA ALA A 62 -21.44 -18.27 -5.79
C ALA A 62 -20.97 -19.54 -5.07
N LEU A 63 -19.89 -19.46 -4.30
CA LEU A 63 -19.36 -20.59 -3.53
C LEU A 63 -20.33 -21.06 -2.44
N GLN A 64 -21.10 -20.16 -1.85
CA GLN A 64 -22.12 -20.48 -0.83
C GLN A 64 -23.47 -20.92 -1.44
N GLY A 65 -23.60 -20.97 -2.77
CA GLY A 65 -24.87 -21.27 -3.44
C GLY A 65 -25.97 -20.24 -3.19
N LYS A 66 -25.62 -19.03 -2.74
CA LYS A 66 -26.55 -17.94 -2.41
C LYS A 66 -26.76 -16.95 -3.56
N ARG A 67 -26.07 -17.17 -4.69
CA ARG A 67 -26.12 -16.27 -5.83
C ARG A 67 -27.49 -16.30 -6.50
N SER A 68 -28.10 -15.13 -6.64
CA SER A 68 -29.38 -14.97 -7.33
C SER A 68 -29.23 -15.22 -8.84
N ALA A 69 -30.22 -15.89 -9.44
CA ALA A 69 -30.28 -16.08 -10.89
C ALA A 69 -30.37 -14.73 -11.65
N ASN A 70 -30.82 -13.68 -10.97
CA ASN A 70 -30.99 -12.34 -11.52
C ASN A 70 -29.83 -11.40 -11.20
N SER A 71 -28.72 -11.90 -10.63
CA SER A 71 -27.54 -11.07 -10.37
C SER A 71 -27.03 -10.44 -11.69
N PRO A 72 -26.73 -9.13 -11.72
CA PRO A 72 -26.30 -8.45 -12.93
C PRO A 72 -24.97 -9.00 -13.46
N ARG A 73 -24.90 -9.18 -14.78
CA ARG A 73 -23.76 -9.77 -15.50
C ARG A 73 -23.29 -8.81 -16.59
N CYS A 74 -21.97 -8.71 -16.74
CA CYS A 74 -21.34 -7.88 -17.76
C CYS A 74 -21.04 -8.69 -19.03
N GLY A 75 -20.78 -9.99 -18.90
CA GLY A 75 -20.54 -10.85 -20.05
C GLY A 75 -19.73 -12.09 -19.70
N PHE A 76 -19.03 -12.62 -20.71
CA PHE A 76 -18.14 -13.78 -20.55
C PHE A 76 -16.86 -13.54 -21.36
N GLU A 77 -15.72 -13.88 -20.75
CA GLU A 77 -14.44 -14.02 -21.42
C GLU A 77 -14.13 -15.53 -21.53
N LYS A 78 -14.30 -16.10 -22.72
CA LYS A 78 -14.25 -17.56 -22.96
C LYS A 78 -15.26 -18.31 -22.06
N TYR A 79 -14.77 -19.04 -21.05
CA TYR A 79 -15.56 -19.78 -20.07
C TYR A 79 -15.67 -19.06 -18.72
N THR A 80 -15.00 -17.90 -18.58
CA THR A 80 -14.99 -17.12 -17.35
C THR A 80 -16.09 -16.07 -17.40
N GLU A 81 -16.95 -16.08 -16.41
CA GLU A 81 -18.00 -15.08 -16.26
C GLU A 81 -17.43 -13.73 -15.82
N ILE A 82 -17.88 -12.66 -16.46
CA ILE A 82 -17.65 -11.28 -16.08
C ILE A 82 -18.92 -10.76 -15.38
N VAL A 83 -18.79 -10.45 -14.10
CA VAL A 83 -19.88 -10.07 -13.21
C VAL A 83 -19.85 -8.57 -12.95
N CYS A 84 -21.01 -7.99 -12.66
CA CYS A 84 -21.07 -6.61 -12.19
C CYS A 84 -20.70 -6.55 -10.71
N CYS A 85 -19.47 -6.13 -10.41
CA CYS A 85 -18.97 -6.09 -9.04
C CYS A 85 -19.39 -4.79 -8.35
N PRO A 86 -20.11 -4.81 -7.23
CA PRO A 86 -20.55 -3.58 -6.56
C PRO A 86 -19.39 -2.65 -6.23
N LEU A 87 -19.56 -1.36 -6.55
CA LEU A 87 -18.70 -0.29 -6.06
C LEU A 87 -19.08 -0.02 -4.60
N SER A 88 -18.87 -0.99 -3.72
CA SER A 88 -18.94 -0.68 -2.31
C SER A 88 -17.69 0.09 -1.94
N VAL A 89 -17.90 1.25 -1.32
CA VAL A 89 -16.85 2.06 -0.72
C VAL A 89 -16.13 1.28 0.42
N ASN A 90 -16.64 0.10 0.79
CA ASN A 90 -16.19 -0.73 1.91
C ASN A 90 -15.86 -2.21 1.60
N GLU A 91 -16.00 -2.75 0.38
CA GLU A 91 -15.56 -4.13 0.08
C GLU A 91 -14.18 -4.14 -0.59
N LYS A 92 -13.18 -4.06 0.28
CA LYS A 92 -12.05 -4.98 0.30
C LYS A 92 -11.48 -5.41 -1.07
N LEU A 93 -10.48 -4.65 -1.54
CA LEU A 93 -9.16 -5.27 -1.67
C LEU A 93 -8.93 -6.03 -0.36
N GLY A 94 -8.66 -7.35 -0.39
CA GLY A 94 -8.48 -8.15 0.84
C GLY A 94 -7.70 -7.38 1.92
N ILE A 95 -8.01 -7.64 3.21
CA ILE A 95 -7.46 -6.89 4.36
C ILE A 95 -6.02 -6.48 4.06
N ARG A 96 -5.73 -5.18 4.13
CA ARG A 96 -4.44 -4.66 3.65
C ARG A 96 -3.32 -5.42 4.35
N PRO A 97 -2.20 -5.74 3.68
CA PRO A 97 -1.11 -6.49 4.32
C PRO A 97 -0.66 -5.88 5.65
N ALA A 98 -0.71 -4.56 5.78
CA ALA A 98 -0.40 -3.88 7.03
C ALA A 98 -1.45 -4.05 8.14
N GLU A 99 -2.72 -4.08 7.77
CA GLU A 99 -3.83 -4.34 8.70
C GLU A 99 -3.83 -5.82 9.14
N THR A 100 -3.53 -6.74 8.23
CA THR A 100 -3.32 -8.15 8.57
C THR A 100 -2.15 -8.33 9.54
N ALA A 101 -1.03 -7.65 9.29
CA ALA A 101 0.16 -7.72 10.14
C ALA A 101 -0.10 -7.13 11.54
N CYS A 102 -0.86 -6.04 11.62
CA CYS A 102 -1.32 -5.44 12.87
C CYS A 102 -2.22 -6.41 13.66
N HIS A 103 -3.24 -7.00 13.04
CA HIS A 103 -4.10 -7.97 13.73
C HIS A 103 -3.34 -9.20 14.25
N GLN A 104 -2.34 -9.68 13.50
CA GLN A 104 -1.46 -10.75 13.99
C GLN A 104 -0.69 -10.31 15.23
N TYR A 105 -0.14 -9.09 15.23
CA TYR A 105 0.59 -8.53 16.36
C TYR A 105 -0.29 -8.29 17.60
N GLU A 106 -1.47 -7.69 17.44
CA GLU A 106 -2.42 -7.46 18.54
C GLU A 106 -2.81 -8.76 19.25
N ASN A 107 -3.08 -9.80 18.47
CA ASN A 107 -3.43 -11.12 19.00
C ASN A 107 -2.26 -11.75 19.78
N GLU A 108 -1.01 -11.57 19.32
CA GLU A 108 0.17 -12.07 20.02
C GLU A 108 0.44 -11.32 21.34
N ILE A 109 0.29 -9.99 21.36
CA ILE A 109 0.43 -9.18 22.59
C ILE A 109 -0.64 -9.54 23.62
N PHE A 110 -1.90 -9.67 23.20
CA PHE A 110 -3.00 -9.98 24.12
C PHE A 110 -2.89 -11.37 24.74
N THR A 111 -2.13 -12.28 24.13
CA THR A 111 -1.75 -13.55 24.76
C THR A 111 -0.60 -13.45 25.77
N SER A 112 0.10 -12.32 25.88
CA SER A 112 1.37 -12.25 26.63
C SER A 112 1.61 -11.03 27.53
N LEU A 113 0.65 -10.13 27.79
CA LEU A 113 0.95 -8.93 28.58
C LEU A 113 0.32 -8.91 29.99
N GLU A 114 1.15 -9.23 30.99
CA GLU A 114 1.30 -8.39 32.19
C GLU A 114 1.95 -7.07 31.72
N LEU A 115 1.13 -6.03 31.56
CA LEU A 115 1.60 -4.68 31.24
C LEU A 115 2.30 -4.07 32.44
N GLU A 116 3.63 -4.14 32.49
CA GLU A 116 4.40 -3.27 33.37
C GLU A 116 4.28 -1.82 32.88
N LEU A 117 3.57 -1.03 33.69
CA LEU A 117 3.28 0.38 33.49
C LEU A 117 4.60 1.19 33.56
N LEU A 118 5.13 1.60 32.40
CA LEU A 118 6.32 2.45 32.37
C LEU A 118 5.99 3.87 32.86
N ASN A 119 6.59 4.22 34.00
CA ASN A 119 6.58 5.56 34.58
C ASN A 119 7.41 6.55 33.75
N PHE A 120 6.91 7.77 33.62
CA PHE A 120 7.53 8.85 32.84
C PHE A 120 8.45 9.74 33.71
N HIS A 121 9.61 10.12 33.16
CA HIS A 121 10.30 11.34 33.55
C HIS A 121 10.83 12.12 32.33
N VAL A 122 11.09 13.41 32.54
CA VAL A 122 10.90 14.53 31.61
C VAL A 122 12.24 15.15 31.16
N LEU A 123 12.29 15.59 29.89
CA LEU A 123 13.33 16.36 29.14
C LEU A 123 14.71 15.70 28.88
N SER A 124 15.27 15.96 27.69
CA SER A 124 16.33 15.21 26.98
C SER A 124 15.86 13.85 26.45
N GLY A 125 16.34 13.45 25.26
CA GLY A 125 15.97 12.16 24.67
C GLY A 125 16.32 11.02 25.64
N ILE A 126 15.40 10.07 25.83
CA ILE A 126 15.60 8.93 26.72
C ILE A 126 16.04 7.75 25.87
N LYS A 127 17.00 6.96 26.35
CA LYS A 127 17.36 5.70 25.69
C LYS A 127 16.15 4.76 25.66
N ALA A 128 15.80 4.28 24.48
CA ALA A 128 14.78 3.25 24.32
C ALA A 128 15.32 1.91 24.82
N SER A 129 14.43 1.13 25.44
CA SER A 129 14.71 -0.25 25.83
C SER A 129 14.65 -1.18 24.62
N LEU A 130 15.37 -2.31 24.69
CA LEU A 130 15.30 -3.33 23.65
C LEU A 130 13.86 -3.85 23.51
N GLY A 131 13.33 -3.83 22.28
CA GLY A 131 11.96 -4.24 21.99
C GLY A 131 10.87 -3.23 22.35
N GLU A 132 11.22 -2.04 22.86
CA GLU A 132 10.23 -1.00 23.17
C GLU A 132 9.51 -0.48 21.92
N PHE A 133 10.26 -0.30 20.82
CA PHE A 133 9.72 0.10 19.52
C PHE A 133 10.08 -0.95 18.46
N PRO A 134 9.43 -2.13 18.49
CA PRO A 134 9.83 -3.28 17.68
C PRO A 134 9.57 -3.08 16.18
N TYR A 135 8.89 -1.99 15.80
CA TYR A 135 8.62 -1.58 14.43
C TYR A 135 9.64 -0.62 13.85
N MET A 136 10.65 -0.20 14.63
CA MET A 136 11.69 0.71 14.14
C MET A 136 12.59 0.02 13.12
N ALA A 137 12.86 0.74 12.03
CA ALA A 137 13.77 0.31 10.98
C ALA A 137 14.82 1.40 10.73
N ALA A 138 16.08 1.00 10.58
CA ALA A 138 17.15 1.88 10.13
C ALA A 138 17.47 1.60 8.66
N LEU A 139 17.55 2.64 7.84
CA LEU A 139 17.81 2.54 6.40
C LEU A 139 19.31 2.71 6.14
N GLY A 140 19.94 1.66 5.63
CA GLY A 140 21.38 1.61 5.40
C GLY A 140 21.76 2.04 3.99
N TYR A 141 22.64 3.01 3.87
CA TYR A 141 23.15 3.58 2.63
C TYR A 141 24.61 3.21 2.43
N ARG A 142 24.97 2.96 1.17
CA ARG A 142 26.36 2.68 0.81
C ARG A 142 27.15 3.97 0.79
N THR A 143 28.11 4.12 1.70
CA THR A 143 29.09 5.21 1.70
C THR A 143 30.47 4.71 1.29
N LYS A 144 31.29 5.61 0.74
CA LYS A 144 32.72 5.39 0.51
C LYS A 144 33.46 6.23 1.54
N ASP A 145 34.34 5.59 2.29
CA ASP A 145 35.21 6.29 3.22
C ASP A 145 36.50 6.75 2.50
N ASP A 146 37.32 7.57 3.17
CA ASP A 146 38.58 8.13 2.64
C ASP A 146 39.56 7.07 2.12
N VAL A 147 39.41 5.82 2.58
CA VAL A 147 40.23 4.66 2.20
C VAL A 147 39.60 3.82 1.06
N ASN A 148 38.53 4.31 0.42
CA ASN A 148 37.72 3.60 -0.58
C ASN A 148 37.05 2.30 -0.10
N GLU A 149 36.99 2.06 1.22
CA GLU A 149 36.19 0.97 1.78
C GLU A 149 34.71 1.30 1.71
N ILE A 150 33.90 0.27 1.46
CA ILE A 150 32.45 0.37 1.41
C ILE A 150 31.93 0.19 2.82
N ARG A 151 31.33 1.24 3.38
CA ARG A 151 30.63 1.16 4.67
C ARG A 151 29.14 1.40 4.51
N ILE A 152 28.38 0.93 5.49
CA ILE A 152 26.95 1.18 5.59
C ILE A 152 26.74 2.28 6.63
N LYS A 153 26.12 3.38 6.18
CA LYS A 153 25.71 4.48 7.06
C LYS A 153 24.19 4.50 7.18
N TYR A 154 23.68 4.71 8.39
CA TYR A 154 22.24 4.74 8.66
C TYR A 154 21.76 6.18 8.82
N ASP A 155 21.30 6.79 7.72
CA ASP A 155 20.95 8.22 7.69
C ASP A 155 19.44 8.49 7.81
N CYS A 156 18.61 7.47 7.62
CA CYS A 156 17.15 7.60 7.71
C CYS A 156 16.53 6.46 8.53
N GLY A 157 15.37 6.76 9.10
CA GLY A 157 14.49 5.79 9.72
C GLY A 157 13.41 5.26 8.76
N GLY A 158 12.74 4.21 9.20
CA GLY A 158 11.52 3.70 8.62
C GLY A 158 10.72 2.93 9.67
N THR A 159 9.57 2.44 9.26
CA THR A 159 8.65 1.72 10.13
C THR A 159 8.17 0.44 9.47
N ILE A 160 8.23 -0.68 10.18
CA ILE A 160 7.70 -1.94 9.69
C ILE A 160 6.17 -1.83 9.67
N ILE A 161 5.58 -2.01 8.48
CA ILE A 161 4.12 -2.07 8.34
C ILE A 161 3.63 -3.46 7.97
N SER A 162 4.48 -4.34 7.43
CA SER A 162 4.15 -5.75 7.17
C SER A 162 5.42 -6.59 7.00
N SER A 163 5.28 -7.89 6.80
CA SER A 163 6.41 -8.82 6.68
C SER A 163 7.37 -8.50 5.53
N ARG A 164 6.97 -7.69 4.55
CA ARG A 164 7.81 -7.32 3.39
C ARG A 164 7.86 -5.83 3.08
N PHE A 165 7.23 -4.98 3.89
CA PHE A 165 7.15 -3.56 3.60
C PHE A 165 7.54 -2.70 4.80
N ILE A 166 8.41 -1.73 4.50
CA ILE A 166 8.79 -0.64 5.38
C ILE A 166 8.19 0.65 4.82
N LEU A 167 7.57 1.45 5.69
CA LEU A 167 7.12 2.80 5.41
C LEU A 167 8.24 3.78 5.78
N THR A 168 8.50 4.77 4.94
CA THR A 168 9.48 5.83 5.21
C THR A 168 9.09 7.11 4.47
N ALA A 169 9.90 8.16 4.60
CA ALA A 169 9.75 9.39 3.84
C ALA A 169 10.28 9.23 2.41
N ALA A 170 9.70 9.96 1.46
CA ALA A 170 10.15 9.93 0.07
C ALA A 170 11.53 10.59 -0.09
N HIS A 171 11.86 11.59 0.71
CA HIS A 171 13.18 12.23 0.69
C HIS A 171 14.30 11.27 1.07
N CYS A 172 14.03 10.27 1.93
CA CYS A 172 15.01 9.25 2.30
C CYS A 172 15.41 8.37 1.11
N VAL A 173 14.53 8.23 0.11
CA VAL A 173 14.72 7.30 -1.01
C VAL A 173 14.84 7.99 -2.37
N SER A 174 14.77 9.32 -2.42
CA SER A 174 14.80 10.12 -3.65
C SER A 174 15.90 11.18 -3.57
N ASN A 175 17.15 10.76 -3.74
CA ASN A 175 18.33 11.62 -3.61
C ASN A 175 19.01 11.98 -4.93
N ILE A 176 19.66 13.16 -4.94
CA ILE A 176 20.20 13.85 -6.13
C ILE A 176 21.32 13.05 -6.85
N ASN A 177 21.81 11.95 -6.27
CA ASN A 177 22.87 11.11 -6.84
C ASN A 177 22.53 9.62 -6.84
N GLU A 178 21.24 9.24 -6.90
CA GLU A 178 20.79 7.84 -6.71
C GLU A 178 21.28 7.23 -5.39
N HIS A 179 21.59 8.07 -4.41
CA HIS A 179 21.99 7.64 -3.07
C HIS A 179 20.76 7.18 -2.29
N VAL A 180 20.36 5.96 -2.56
CA VAL A 180 19.19 5.29 -2.01
C VAL A 180 19.64 4.22 -1.01
N PRO A 181 18.78 3.86 -0.04
CA PRO A 181 19.13 2.80 0.88
C PRO A 181 19.21 1.46 0.13
N ILE A 182 20.14 0.61 0.54
CA ILE A 182 20.37 -0.72 -0.05
C ILE A 182 19.91 -1.86 0.86
N LEU A 183 19.80 -1.58 2.17
CA LEU A 183 19.34 -2.54 3.17
C LEU A 183 18.53 -1.85 4.25
N VAL A 184 17.79 -2.66 4.98
CA VAL A 184 17.06 -2.27 6.18
C VAL A 184 17.58 -3.10 7.35
N ARG A 185 17.86 -2.43 8.46
CA ARG A 185 18.27 -3.03 9.72
C ARG A 185 17.15 -2.95 10.75
N LEU A 186 16.85 -4.08 11.39
CA LEU A 186 15.74 -4.25 12.34
C LEU A 186 16.22 -4.97 13.61
N GLY A 187 15.49 -4.78 14.72
CA GLY A 187 15.58 -5.67 15.89
C GLY A 187 16.61 -5.32 16.96
N SER A 188 17.32 -4.19 16.80
CA SER A 188 18.25 -3.66 17.79
C SER A 188 17.98 -2.19 18.09
N VAL A 189 18.34 -1.79 19.30
CA VAL A 189 18.39 -0.38 19.72
C VAL A 189 19.70 0.28 19.31
N ARG A 190 20.71 -0.46 18.85
CA ARG A 190 22.00 0.10 18.45
C ARG A 190 22.31 -0.15 16.97
N LEU A 191 22.88 0.87 16.32
CA LEU A 191 23.26 0.82 14.91
C LEU A 191 24.53 -0.02 14.66
N ASP A 192 25.36 -0.23 15.69
CA ASP A 192 26.62 -0.97 15.67
C ASP A 192 26.53 -2.37 16.31
N ASP A 193 25.33 -2.84 16.63
CA ASP A 193 25.13 -4.15 17.25
C ASP A 193 25.30 -5.29 16.24
N GLU A 194 26.14 -6.28 16.57
CA GLU A 194 26.35 -7.45 15.72
C GLU A 194 25.65 -8.70 16.28
N GLY A 195 24.75 -8.54 17.25
CA GLY A 195 24.03 -9.63 17.89
C GLY A 195 23.07 -10.39 16.98
N ASP A 196 22.82 -11.66 17.33
CA ASP A 196 22.03 -12.62 16.55
C ASP A 196 20.56 -12.20 16.30
N ASN A 197 20.04 -11.27 17.09
CA ASN A 197 18.65 -10.79 16.98
C ASN A 197 18.47 -9.72 15.89
N VAL A 198 19.58 -9.19 15.35
CA VAL A 198 19.58 -8.18 14.29
C VAL A 198 19.20 -8.82 12.96
N GLN A 199 18.31 -8.16 12.22
CA GLN A 199 17.99 -8.55 10.86
C GLN A 199 18.40 -7.45 9.89
N GLU A 200 19.38 -7.74 9.04
CA GLU A 200 19.74 -6.90 7.90
C GLU A 200 19.20 -7.52 6.61
N ILE A 201 18.25 -6.81 5.98
CA ILE A 201 17.50 -7.33 4.84
C ILE A 201 17.69 -6.38 3.65
N LEU A 202 18.14 -6.93 2.53
CA LEU A 202 18.32 -6.17 1.29
C LEU A 202 16.99 -5.63 0.76
N ILE A 203 17.06 -4.46 0.14
CA ILE A 203 15.93 -3.80 -0.51
C ILE A 203 15.76 -4.35 -1.92
N ASN A 204 14.53 -4.77 -2.26
CA ASN A 204 14.19 -5.27 -3.59
C ASN A 204 13.54 -4.20 -4.46
N ASN A 205 12.71 -3.33 -3.89
CA ASN A 205 12.08 -2.25 -4.63
C ASN A 205 11.84 -1.04 -3.73
N ILE A 206 11.90 0.15 -4.34
CA ILE A 206 11.64 1.43 -3.70
C ILE A 206 10.50 2.11 -4.47
N ILE A 207 9.46 2.53 -3.74
CA ILE A 207 8.23 3.05 -4.31
C ILE A 207 7.92 4.39 -3.64
N PRO A 208 8.52 5.50 -4.10
CA PRO A 208 8.15 6.82 -3.62
C PRO A 208 6.73 7.17 -4.10
N HIS A 209 6.06 8.05 -3.36
CA HIS A 209 4.75 8.52 -3.79
C HIS A 209 4.86 9.19 -5.18
N PRO A 210 3.98 8.86 -6.15
CA PRO A 210 4.13 9.33 -7.54
C PRO A 210 3.98 10.85 -7.70
N LYS A 211 3.38 11.52 -6.71
CA LYS A 211 3.24 12.99 -6.64
C LYS A 211 4.29 13.67 -5.73
N TYR A 212 5.25 12.93 -5.19
CA TYR A 212 6.33 13.53 -4.41
C TYR A 212 7.18 14.44 -5.32
N LYS A 213 7.40 15.67 -4.88
CA LYS A 213 8.31 16.62 -5.53
C LYS A 213 9.22 17.22 -4.47
N ARG A 214 10.52 17.00 -4.59
CA ARG A 214 11.54 17.44 -3.62
C ARG A 214 11.46 18.95 -3.33
N SER A 215 11.15 19.77 -4.35
CA SER A 215 11.02 21.23 -4.21
C SER A 215 9.77 21.70 -3.46
N GLN A 216 8.81 20.82 -3.21
CA GLN A 216 7.51 21.18 -2.62
C GLN A 216 7.22 20.46 -1.29
N VAL A 217 8.01 19.46 -0.90
CA VAL A 217 7.90 18.65 0.35
C VAL A 217 6.52 17.97 0.57
N TYR A 218 5.57 18.15 -0.34
CA TYR A 218 4.28 17.46 -0.31
C TYR A 218 4.40 15.99 -0.73
N ASN A 219 3.56 15.15 -0.13
CA ASN A 219 3.53 13.69 -0.35
C ASN A 219 4.87 13.02 -0.04
N ASP A 220 5.54 13.45 1.03
CA ASP A 220 6.83 12.91 1.47
C ASP A 220 6.69 11.53 2.14
N ILE A 221 6.30 10.54 1.34
CA ILE A 221 6.00 9.17 1.77
C ILE A 221 6.48 8.18 0.72
N ALA A 222 7.08 7.08 1.16
CA ALA A 222 7.55 6.01 0.30
C ALA A 222 7.39 4.63 0.95
N LEU A 223 7.27 3.62 0.11
CA LEU A 223 7.30 2.22 0.51
C LEU A 223 8.60 1.57 0.04
N ILE A 224 9.22 0.80 0.93
CA ILE A 224 10.36 -0.06 0.61
C ILE A 224 9.87 -1.50 0.67
N LYS A 225 10.04 -2.25 -0.43
CA LYS A 225 9.78 -3.68 -0.50
C LYS A 225 11.08 -4.45 -0.27
N LEU A 226 11.08 -5.30 0.74
CA LEU A 226 12.24 -6.12 1.11
C LEU A 226 12.42 -7.34 0.18
N SER A 227 13.66 -7.81 0.01
CA SER A 227 13.97 -8.99 -0.81
C SER A 227 13.54 -10.30 -0.18
N LYS A 228 13.48 -10.33 1.16
CA LYS A 228 13.03 -11.47 1.97
C LYS A 228 11.99 -11.00 2.99
N SER A 229 11.19 -11.94 3.47
CA SER A 229 10.26 -11.65 4.55
C SER A 229 10.99 -11.48 5.88
N ILE A 230 10.57 -10.50 6.66
CA ILE A 230 10.98 -10.26 8.04
C ILE A 230 10.61 -11.48 8.88
N LYS A 231 11.52 -11.92 9.75
CA LYS A 231 11.23 -12.92 10.78
C LYS A 231 10.70 -12.19 12.01
N TRP A 232 9.50 -12.54 12.45
CA TRP A 232 8.92 -11.91 13.64
C TRP A 232 9.62 -12.40 14.91
N THR A 233 10.05 -11.47 15.76
CA THR A 233 10.68 -11.72 17.05
C THR A 233 10.11 -10.74 18.08
N PRO A 234 10.35 -10.92 19.39
CA PRO A 234 9.93 -9.93 20.39
C PRO A 234 10.44 -8.51 20.12
N THR A 235 11.56 -8.36 19.41
CA THR A 235 12.17 -7.06 19.07
C THR A 235 11.86 -6.59 17.64
N VAL A 236 11.13 -7.39 16.85
CA VAL A 236 10.81 -7.10 15.44
C VAL A 236 9.33 -7.43 15.17
N LYS A 237 8.50 -6.39 15.12
CA LYS A 237 7.04 -6.48 14.93
C LYS A 237 6.53 -5.30 14.09
N PRO A 238 5.41 -5.44 13.37
CA PRO A 238 4.82 -4.34 12.61
C PRO A 238 4.13 -3.32 13.52
N ILE A 239 3.99 -2.08 13.05
CA ILE A 239 3.06 -1.11 13.62
C ILE A 239 1.70 -1.19 12.90
N CYS A 240 0.64 -0.81 13.61
CA CYS A 240 -0.67 -0.60 13.04
C CYS A 240 -0.76 0.74 12.29
N LEU A 241 -1.36 0.72 11.10
CA LEU A 241 -1.67 1.93 10.35
C LEU A 241 -3.09 2.39 10.66
N GLN A 242 -3.27 3.69 10.88
CA GLN A 242 -4.62 4.26 10.94
C GLN A 242 -5.18 4.36 9.51
N THR A 243 -6.08 3.46 9.17
CA THR A 243 -6.71 3.38 7.84
C THR A 243 -8.13 3.97 7.82
N LYS A 244 -8.68 4.31 8.99
CA LYS A 244 -10.00 4.95 9.10
C LYS A 244 -9.92 6.42 8.66
N ALA A 245 -11.02 6.95 8.13
CA ALA A 245 -11.11 8.34 7.73
C ALA A 245 -10.85 9.26 8.93
N LEU A 246 -10.08 10.34 8.76
CA LEU A 246 -9.73 11.27 9.83
C LEU A 246 -10.97 11.82 10.57
N GLU A 247 -12.06 12.02 9.84
CA GLU A 247 -13.36 12.48 10.35
C GLU A 247 -14.01 11.48 11.33
N SER A 248 -13.61 10.21 11.29
CA SER A 248 -14.08 9.15 12.19
C SER A 248 -13.19 8.96 13.42
N ILE A 249 -12.12 9.74 13.54
CA ILE A 249 -11.18 9.66 14.66
C ILE A 249 -11.58 10.70 15.68
N ASP A 250 -12.03 10.25 16.85
CA ASP A 250 -12.15 11.09 18.04
C ASP A 250 -10.74 11.30 18.61
N ILE A 251 -10.00 12.24 18.02
CA ILE A 251 -8.69 12.65 18.54
C ILE A 251 -9.00 13.50 19.77
N ASN A 252 -9.08 12.85 20.93
CA ASN A 252 -9.13 13.55 22.19
C ASN A 252 -7.90 14.46 22.28
N VAL A 253 -8.07 15.71 22.74
CA VAL A 253 -7.03 16.75 22.69
C VAL A 253 -5.78 16.38 23.53
N ASN A 254 -5.86 15.30 24.32
CA ASN A 254 -4.81 14.80 25.21
C ASN A 254 -4.06 13.54 24.68
N VAL A 255 -3.99 13.32 23.36
CA VAL A 255 -3.18 12.20 22.83
C VAL A 255 -1.69 12.56 22.88
N SER A 256 -0.95 11.83 23.73
CA SER A 256 0.50 11.93 23.77
C SER A 256 1.12 11.18 22.59
N LEU A 257 2.04 11.84 21.88
CA LEU A 257 2.85 11.24 20.84
C LEU A 257 4.27 10.98 21.32
N ILE A 258 4.90 9.93 20.79
CA ILE A 258 6.29 9.58 21.04
C ILE A 258 7.03 9.65 19.72
N VAL A 259 8.13 10.38 19.70
CA VAL A 259 9.08 10.39 18.59
C VAL A 259 10.24 9.48 18.98
N ALA A 260 10.62 8.54 18.12
CA ALA A 260 11.77 7.66 18.35
C ALA A 260 12.70 7.65 17.13
N GLY A 261 14.00 7.57 17.37
CA GLY A 261 15.01 7.54 16.31
C GLY A 261 16.45 7.60 16.81
N TRP A 262 17.39 7.49 15.86
CA TRP A 262 18.84 7.58 16.06
C TRP A 262 19.40 8.94 15.63
N GLY A 263 18.52 9.93 15.39
CA GLY A 263 18.92 11.28 14.99
C GLY A 263 19.61 12.03 16.13
N ALA A 264 20.19 13.19 15.79
CA ALA A 264 20.76 14.12 16.76
C ALA A 264 19.70 14.50 17.82
N THR A 265 20.08 14.42 19.09
CA THR A 265 19.22 14.78 20.22
C THR A 265 19.37 16.24 20.65
N ASP A 266 20.44 16.91 20.20
CA ASP A 266 20.75 18.30 20.46
C ASP A 266 21.42 18.97 19.24
N ILE A 267 21.42 20.31 19.22
CA ILE A 267 21.89 21.14 18.08
C ILE A 267 23.38 20.92 17.76
N ASP A 268 24.17 20.50 18.76
CA ASP A 268 25.62 20.33 18.67
C ASP A 268 26.07 18.85 18.84
N GLU A 269 25.13 17.89 18.91
CA GLU A 269 25.44 16.46 19.01
C GLU A 269 25.33 15.75 17.67
N ASP A 270 26.31 14.87 17.38
CA ASP A 270 26.20 13.90 16.30
C ASP A 270 25.03 12.93 16.55
N SER A 271 24.57 12.28 15.48
CA SER A 271 23.53 11.24 15.54
C SER A 271 23.86 10.17 16.59
N SER A 272 22.89 9.82 17.45
CA SER A 272 23.07 8.79 18.48
C SER A 272 23.12 7.39 17.87
N MET A 273 24.14 6.60 18.25
CA MET A 273 24.20 5.17 17.90
C MET A 273 23.12 4.34 18.61
N HIS A 274 22.55 4.86 19.70
CA HIS A 274 21.48 4.22 20.48
C HIS A 274 20.11 4.84 20.15
N LEU A 275 19.06 4.02 20.09
CA LEU A 275 17.71 4.45 19.79
C LEU A 275 17.19 5.33 20.92
N MET A 276 16.83 6.57 20.59
CA MET A 276 16.30 7.53 21.55
C MET A 276 14.79 7.66 21.37
N LYS A 277 14.10 8.07 22.42
CA LYS A 277 12.69 8.46 22.40
C LYS A 277 12.50 9.83 23.04
N SER A 278 11.54 10.59 22.54
CA SER A 278 11.12 11.83 23.18
C SER A 278 10.42 11.52 24.51
N PRO A 279 10.54 12.40 25.52
CA PRO A 279 9.55 12.44 26.59
C PRO A 279 8.16 12.59 25.96
N SER A 280 7.15 11.94 26.54
CA SER A 280 5.75 12.08 26.11
C SER A 280 5.36 13.54 26.00
N LEU A 281 5.07 13.98 24.77
CA LEU A 281 4.61 15.34 24.49
C LEU A 281 3.14 15.43 24.92
N LYS A 282 2.87 16.13 26.02
CA LYS A 282 1.50 16.49 26.44
C LYS A 282 0.97 17.66 25.62
#